data_AF-A0A9X3WSS1-F1
#
_entry.id   AF-A0A9X3WSS1-F1
#
_cell.length_a   1.000
_cell.length_b   1.000
_cell.length_c   1.000
_cell.angle_alpha   90.00
_cell.angle_beta   90.00
_cell.angle_gamma   90.00
#
_symmetry.space_group_name_H-M   'P 1'
#
loop_
_entity.id
_entity.type
_entity.pdbx_description
1 polymer ?
#
loop_
_entity_poly.entity_id
_entity_poly.type
_entity_poly.pdbx_seq_one_letter_code
_entity_poly.pdbx_strand_id
1 'polypeptide(L)'
;MSKISCDIVKDILPLYYDNVCSNDSKKIVEEHLSGCDSCKNELDRIEEDIKIPKEEIKKNRNDANVIKKISSFWNRSRVKSFIKGVIISALLFSLISGILTWVFAIGTKAHSEDVNITTTINEITTPLEAGAIRLELTNGKRLRVTTRPVYGVDENGKKTEVGYVIKPYSVQPFPGKDNKKYTIGYPPTSDFTVTVSFKDKDIVYSMTDKGLSELK
;
A
#
# COMPACT_ATOMS: atom_id res chain seq x y z
N MET A 1 -23.83 28.06 73.52
CA MET A 1 -23.72 26.63 73.17
C MET A 1 -24.95 26.21 72.38
N SER A 2 -24.91 26.34 71.06
CA SER A 2 -25.80 25.69 70.08
C SER A 2 -25.02 24.50 69.49
N LYS A 3 -25.58 23.40 68.99
CA LYS A 3 -26.90 22.74 69.13
C LYS A 3 -26.72 21.21 68.98
N ILE A 4 -25.46 20.73 68.94
CA ILE A 4 -25.03 19.36 68.66
C ILE A 4 -23.90 18.96 69.60
N SER A 5 -23.78 17.68 69.96
CA SER A 5 -22.75 17.21 70.90
C SER A 5 -21.37 17.12 70.23
N CYS A 6 -20.31 17.29 71.04
CA CYS A 6 -18.93 17.11 70.57
C CYS A 6 -18.70 15.71 69.99
N ASP A 7 -19.38 14.67 70.50
CA ASP A 7 -19.24 13.30 70.00
C ASP A 7 -19.72 13.18 68.55
N ILE A 8 -20.87 13.78 68.22
CA ILE A 8 -21.38 13.81 66.85
C ILE A 8 -20.43 14.60 65.93
N VAL A 9 -19.84 15.69 66.43
CA VAL A 9 -18.84 16.45 65.65
C VAL A 9 -17.63 15.59 65.37
N LYS A 10 -17.08 14.92 66.39
CA LYS A 10 -15.91 14.04 66.26
C LYS A 10 -16.14 12.89 65.27
N ASP A 11 -17.33 12.29 65.27
CA ASP A 11 -17.69 11.25 64.29
C ASP A 11 -17.71 11.79 62.84
N ILE A 12 -18.04 13.07 62.67
CA ILE A 12 -18.12 13.74 61.36
C ILE A 12 -16.79 14.39 60.95
N LEU A 13 -15.87 14.67 61.89
CA LEU A 13 -14.60 15.36 61.62
C LEU A 13 -13.77 14.73 60.48
N PRO A 14 -13.61 13.39 60.36
CA PRO A 14 -12.89 12.80 59.25
C PRO A 14 -13.54 13.10 57.89
N LEU A 15 -14.88 13.04 57.82
CA LEU A 15 -15.65 13.35 56.62
C LEU A 15 -15.60 14.84 56.26
N TYR A 16 -15.52 15.70 57.27
CA TYR A 16 -15.31 17.14 57.11
C TYR A 16 -13.90 17.44 56.56
N TYR A 17 -12.87 16.77 57.09
CA TYR A 17 -11.49 16.88 56.62
C TYR A 17 -11.35 16.46 55.15
N ASP A 18 -11.95 15.33 54.78
CA ASP A 18 -11.97 14.82 53.39
C ASP A 18 -12.90 15.65 52.46
N ASN A 19 -13.60 16.67 52.98
CA ASN A 19 -14.57 17.51 52.26
C ASN A 19 -15.68 16.71 51.55
N VAL A 20 -16.08 15.58 52.12
CA VAL A 20 -17.15 14.70 51.57
C VAL A 20 -18.49 14.88 52.29
N CYS A 21 -18.54 15.69 53.36
CA CYS A 21 -19.80 16.03 54.03
C CYS A 21 -20.66 16.98 53.18
N SER A 22 -21.98 16.94 53.37
CA SER A 22 -22.89 17.90 52.73
C SER A 22 -22.62 19.34 53.21
N ASN A 23 -23.00 20.34 52.41
CA ASN A 23 -22.81 21.75 52.78
C ASN A 23 -23.52 22.12 54.10
N ASP A 24 -24.65 21.48 54.40
CA ASP A 24 -25.40 21.71 55.64
C ASP A 24 -24.65 21.13 56.84
N SER A 25 -24.15 19.89 56.72
CA SER A 25 -23.29 19.28 57.75
C SER A 25 -22.01 20.07 57.96
N LYS A 26 -21.43 20.62 56.89
CA LYS A 26 -20.20 21.42 56.93
C LYS A 26 -20.38 22.70 57.75
N LYS A 27 -21.44 23.46 57.51
CA LYS A 27 -21.77 24.69 58.27
C LYS A 27 -21.97 24.41 59.76
N ILE A 28 -22.61 23.29 60.09
CA ILE A 28 -22.85 22.88 61.48
C ILE A 28 -21.52 22.57 62.19
N VAL A 29 -20.59 21.88 61.51
CA VAL A 29 -19.25 21.58 62.05
C VAL A 29 -18.43 22.86 62.19
N GLU A 30 -18.45 23.77 61.21
CA GLU A 30 -17.75 25.07 61.26
C GLU A 30 -18.25 25.95 62.43
N GLU A 31 -19.57 26.02 62.65
CA GLU A 31 -20.16 26.74 63.78
C GLU A 31 -19.69 26.15 65.11
N HIS A 32 -19.65 24.81 65.24
CA HIS A 32 -19.18 24.14 66.45
C HIS A 32 -17.67 24.35 66.69
N LEU A 33 -16.87 24.22 65.64
CA LEU A 33 -15.43 24.45 65.69
C LEU A 33 -15.10 25.89 66.09
N SER A 34 -15.92 26.89 65.74
CA SER A 34 -15.68 28.28 66.14
C SER A 34 -15.63 28.48 67.67
N GLY A 35 -16.36 27.65 68.43
CA GLY A 35 -16.53 27.79 69.88
C GLY A 35 -16.03 26.60 70.73
N CYS A 36 -15.43 25.57 70.14
CA CYS A 36 -15.04 24.34 70.84
C CYS A 36 -13.58 23.95 70.58
N ASP A 37 -12.69 24.23 71.52
CA ASP A 37 -11.25 23.94 71.39
C ASP A 37 -10.96 22.42 71.42
N SER A 38 -11.82 21.63 72.07
CA SER A 38 -11.67 20.17 72.09
C SER A 38 -11.81 19.56 70.69
N CYS A 39 -12.76 20.05 69.89
CA CYS A 39 -12.98 19.55 68.52
C CYS A 39 -11.96 20.13 67.53
N LYS A 40 -11.43 21.33 67.77
CA LYS A 40 -10.28 21.86 66.99
C LYS A 40 -9.04 20.99 67.17
N ASN A 41 -8.69 20.67 68.41
CA ASN A 41 -7.53 19.81 68.68
C ASN A 41 -7.67 18.43 68.05
N GLU A 42 -8.88 17.89 67.98
CA GLU A 42 -9.13 16.60 67.32
C GLU A 42 -9.02 16.69 65.80
N LEU A 43 -9.46 17.81 65.20
CA LEU A 43 -9.25 18.08 63.77
C LEU A 43 -7.76 18.21 63.44
N ASP A 44 -6.99 18.88 64.29
CA ASP A 44 -5.54 19.03 64.12
C ASP A 44 -4.82 17.66 64.18
N ARG A 45 -5.26 16.76 65.08
CA ARG A 45 -4.74 15.38 65.15
C ARG A 45 -5.04 14.58 63.89
N ILE A 46 -6.25 14.70 63.35
CA ILE A 46 -6.61 14.05 62.08
C ILE A 46 -5.72 14.55 60.94
N GLU A 47 -5.40 15.85 60.91
CA GLU A 47 -4.47 16.41 59.92
C GLU A 47 -3.03 15.91 60.11
N GLU A 48 -2.58 15.71 61.35
CA GLU A 48 -1.25 15.18 61.67
C GLU A 48 -1.11 13.69 61.32
N ASP A 49 -2.11 12.86 61.64
CA ASP A 49 -2.10 11.41 61.39
C ASP A 49 -2.14 11.06 59.89
N ILE A 50 -2.69 11.94 59.05
CA ILE A 50 -2.86 11.71 57.60
C ILE A 50 -1.74 12.35 56.77
N LYS A 51 -0.82 13.12 57.38
CA LYS A 51 0.34 13.71 56.68
C LYS A 51 1.34 12.64 56.24
N ILE A 52 1.11 12.07 55.06
CA ILE A 52 2.12 11.27 54.36
C ILE A 52 3.36 12.16 54.17
N PRO A 53 4.55 11.75 54.66
CA PRO A 53 5.75 12.55 54.54
C PRO A 53 6.02 12.96 53.10
N LYS A 54 6.27 14.25 52.85
CA LYS A 54 6.56 14.79 51.50
C LYS A 54 7.69 14.04 50.79
N GLU A 55 8.63 13.47 51.55
CA GLU A 55 9.71 12.62 51.05
C GLU A 55 9.23 11.30 50.45
N GLU A 56 8.20 10.66 51.02
CA GLU A 56 7.63 9.43 50.47
C GLU A 56 6.87 9.69 49.16
N ILE A 57 6.12 10.79 49.08
CA ILE A 57 5.44 11.22 47.84
C ILE A 57 6.47 11.49 46.73
N LYS A 58 7.59 12.14 47.07
CA LYS A 58 8.66 12.48 46.13
C LYS A 58 9.41 11.23 45.66
N LYS A 59 9.64 10.26 46.57
CA LYS A 59 10.23 8.96 46.25
C LYS A 59 9.33 8.14 45.32
N ASN A 60 8.04 8.00 45.63
CA ASN A 60 7.07 7.30 44.79
C ASN A 60 6.96 7.90 43.37
N ARG A 61 7.01 9.23 43.27
CA ARG A 61 6.99 9.94 41.97
C ARG A 61 8.29 9.72 41.17
N ASN A 62 9.43 9.63 41.84
CA ASN A 62 10.71 9.30 41.21
C ASN A 62 10.73 7.85 40.73
N ASP A 63 10.26 6.90 41.54
CA ASP A 63 10.20 5.48 41.19
C ASP A 63 9.29 5.27 39.96
N ALA A 64 8.12 5.92 39.92
CA ALA A 64 7.25 5.90 38.75
C ALA A 64 7.92 6.48 37.48
N ASN A 65 8.70 7.56 37.62
CA ASN A 65 9.44 8.16 36.51
C ASN A 65 10.59 7.27 36.01
N VAL A 66 11.27 6.54 36.90
CA VAL A 66 12.33 5.58 36.56
C VAL A 66 11.73 4.41 35.78
N ILE A 67 10.62 3.83 36.26
CA ILE A 67 9.93 2.74 35.58
C ILE A 67 9.46 3.17 34.18
N LYS A 68 8.92 4.40 34.06
CA LYS A 68 8.49 4.97 32.77
C LYS A 68 9.66 5.21 31.79
N LYS A 69 10.84 5.57 32.29
CA LYS A 69 12.06 5.68 31.47
C LYS A 69 12.56 4.31 30.99
N ILE A 70 12.52 3.29 31.84
CA ILE A 70 12.97 1.94 31.48
C ILE A 70 12.04 1.33 30.41
N SER A 71 10.71 1.46 30.58
CA SER A 71 9.74 0.94 29.62
C SER A 71 9.82 1.64 28.25
N SER A 72 10.03 2.96 28.23
CA SER A 72 10.21 3.71 26.99
C SER A 72 11.52 3.35 26.26
N PHE A 73 12.60 3.07 26.99
CA PHE A 73 13.85 2.58 26.39
C PHE A 73 13.69 1.19 25.76
N TRP A 74 13.03 0.26 26.45
CA TRP A 74 12.75 -1.09 25.96
C TRP A 74 11.81 -1.09 24.75
N ASN A 75 10.78 -0.25 24.76
CA ASN A 75 9.89 -0.13 23.60
C ASN A 75 10.61 0.48 22.40
N ARG A 76 11.54 1.43 22.63
CA ARG A 76 12.34 2.02 21.55
C ARG A 76 13.26 1.01 20.87
N SER A 77 13.84 0.06 21.61
CA SER A 77 14.66 -1.00 21.01
C SER A 77 13.82 -2.01 20.23
N ARG A 78 12.66 -2.43 20.76
CA ARG A 78 11.74 -3.32 20.04
C ARG A 78 11.18 -2.71 18.77
N VAL A 79 10.79 -1.44 18.80
CA VAL A 79 10.26 -0.72 17.62
C VAL A 79 11.33 -0.64 16.52
N LYS A 80 12.60 -0.39 16.86
CA LYS A 80 13.70 -0.40 15.88
C LYS A 80 13.85 -1.76 15.19
N SER A 81 13.77 -2.86 15.93
CA SER A 81 13.85 -4.20 15.36
C SER A 81 12.64 -4.53 14.47
N PHE A 82 11.45 -4.11 14.90
CA PHE A 82 10.22 -4.29 14.13
C PHE A 82 10.27 -3.52 12.80
N ILE A 83 10.71 -2.25 12.82
CA ILE A 83 10.86 -1.42 11.61
C ILE A 83 11.83 -2.08 10.62
N LYS A 84 12.97 -2.62 11.08
CA LYS A 84 13.90 -3.35 10.21
C LYS A 84 13.23 -4.56 9.55
N GLY A 85 12.45 -5.33 10.31
CA GLY A 85 11.68 -6.46 9.78
C GLY A 85 10.66 -6.04 8.72
N VAL A 86 9.92 -4.96 8.96
CA VAL A 86 8.95 -4.41 7.99
C VAL A 86 9.65 -3.97 6.69
N ILE A 87 10.80 -3.30 6.79
CA ILE A 87 11.56 -2.88 5.59
C ILE A 87 12.01 -4.09 4.77
N ILE A 88 12.59 -5.11 5.41
CA ILE A 88 13.05 -6.32 4.71
C ILE A 88 11.86 -7.04 4.07
N SER A 89 10.76 -7.19 4.80
CA SER A 89 9.54 -7.82 4.28
C SER A 89 8.99 -7.05 3.07
N ALA A 90 8.89 -5.72 3.16
CA ALA A 90 8.42 -4.88 2.07
C ALA A 90 9.31 -5.00 0.82
N LEU A 91 10.63 -5.04 0.99
CA LEU A 91 11.57 -5.24 -0.12
C LEU A 91 11.38 -6.61 -0.79
N LEU A 92 11.22 -7.68 -0.02
CA LEU A 92 10.97 -9.02 -0.57
C LEU A 92 9.64 -9.08 -1.32
N PHE A 93 8.57 -8.54 -0.74
CA PHE A 93 7.26 -8.48 -1.40
C PHE A 93 7.30 -7.67 -2.72
N SER A 94 7.99 -6.54 -2.72
CA SER A 94 8.17 -5.72 -3.93
C SER A 94 8.90 -6.49 -5.02
N LEU A 95 9.98 -7.20 -4.67
CA LEU A 95 10.76 -7.99 -5.62
C LEU A 95 9.94 -9.15 -6.20
N ILE A 96 9.21 -9.89 -5.36
CA ILE A 96 8.33 -10.99 -5.79
C ILE A 96 7.21 -10.46 -6.71
N SER A 97 6.57 -9.35 -6.33
CA SER A 97 5.54 -8.71 -7.15
C SER A 97 6.08 -8.25 -8.52
N GLY A 98 7.30 -7.68 -8.55
CA GLY A 98 7.98 -7.33 -9.78
C GLY A 98 8.23 -8.54 -10.70
N ILE A 99 8.67 -9.66 -10.14
CA ILE A 99 8.86 -10.90 -10.91
C ILE A 99 7.51 -11.42 -11.43
N LEU A 100 6.48 -11.47 -10.60
CA LEU A 100 5.15 -11.95 -11.01
C LEU A 100 4.56 -11.08 -12.13
N THR A 101 4.63 -9.76 -12.00
CA THR A 101 4.17 -8.85 -13.06
C THR A 101 4.98 -9.00 -14.34
N TRP A 102 6.30 -9.17 -14.24
CA TRP A 102 7.12 -9.44 -15.42
C TRP A 102 6.73 -10.76 -16.09
N VAL A 103 6.60 -11.85 -15.34
CA VAL A 103 6.29 -13.19 -15.86
C VAL A 103 4.88 -13.29 -16.44
N PHE A 104 3.88 -12.66 -15.81
CA PHE A 104 2.46 -12.81 -16.14
C PHE A 104 1.82 -11.60 -16.83
N ALA A 105 2.49 -10.45 -16.98
CA ALA A 105 1.95 -9.29 -17.70
C ALA A 105 2.84 -8.90 -18.88
N ILE A 106 4.14 -8.79 -18.67
CA ILE A 106 5.08 -8.26 -19.67
C ILE A 106 5.61 -9.35 -20.59
N GLY A 107 6.24 -10.36 -19.98
CA GLY A 107 6.94 -11.47 -20.60
C GLY A 107 8.27 -11.10 -21.25
N THR A 108 8.76 -12.02 -22.07
CA THR A 108 9.99 -11.87 -22.85
C THR A 108 9.65 -11.75 -24.32
N LYS A 109 10.43 -11.00 -25.10
CA LYS A 109 10.26 -10.95 -26.55
C LYS A 109 10.38 -12.37 -27.13
N ALA A 110 9.46 -12.76 -28.01
CA ALA A 110 9.42 -14.11 -28.57
C ALA A 110 10.62 -14.34 -29.50
N HIS A 111 11.11 -15.57 -29.51
CA HIS A 111 12.06 -16.03 -30.53
C HIS A 111 11.29 -16.31 -31.83
N SER A 112 11.95 -16.12 -32.96
CA SER A 112 11.33 -16.35 -34.28
C SER A 112 10.97 -17.82 -34.53
N GLU A 113 11.74 -18.76 -33.97
CA GLU A 113 11.50 -20.21 -34.09
C GLU A 113 10.23 -20.68 -33.35
N ASP A 114 9.82 -19.95 -32.32
CA ASP A 114 8.64 -20.27 -31.50
C ASP A 114 7.33 -19.72 -32.10
N VAL A 115 7.41 -18.97 -33.21
CA VAL A 115 6.26 -18.25 -33.79
C VAL A 115 6.07 -18.66 -35.24
N ASN A 116 4.95 -19.34 -35.49
CA ASN A 116 4.49 -19.60 -36.84
C ASN A 116 3.84 -18.34 -37.39
N ILE A 117 4.36 -17.85 -38.53
CA ILE A 117 3.78 -16.74 -39.26
C ILE A 117 3.02 -17.30 -40.46
N THR A 118 1.76 -16.90 -40.63
CA THR A 118 0.94 -17.26 -41.78
C THR A 118 0.38 -15.99 -42.41
N THR A 119 0.63 -15.83 -43.71
CA THR A 119 0.19 -14.68 -44.50
C THR A 119 -0.90 -15.14 -45.47
N THR A 120 -2.06 -14.49 -45.47
CA THR A 120 -3.12 -14.81 -46.45
C THR A 120 -2.85 -14.05 -47.75
N ILE A 121 -2.28 -14.73 -48.73
CA ILE A 121 -2.00 -14.19 -50.07
C ILE A 121 -3.04 -14.82 -51.01
N ASN A 122 -4.16 -14.12 -51.19
CA ASN A 122 -5.17 -14.33 -52.24
C ASN A 122 -5.85 -15.71 -52.34
N GLU A 123 -7.10 -15.79 -51.87
CA GLU A 123 -8.28 -16.24 -52.64
C GLU A 123 -9.46 -16.45 -51.68
N ILE A 124 -10.54 -15.71 -51.92
CA ILE A 124 -11.90 -16.01 -51.42
C ILE A 124 -12.08 -15.91 -49.89
N THR A 125 -12.03 -14.71 -49.30
CA THR A 125 -12.98 -14.28 -48.24
C THR A 125 -12.70 -12.84 -47.80
N THR A 126 -13.53 -11.90 -48.26
CA THR A 126 -13.63 -10.50 -47.79
C THR A 126 -12.37 -9.59 -47.94
N PRO A 127 -12.51 -8.32 -48.37
CA PRO A 127 -11.39 -7.37 -48.51
C PRO A 127 -10.58 -7.09 -47.23
N LEU A 128 -11.10 -7.48 -46.06
CA LEU A 128 -10.46 -7.28 -44.76
C LEU A 128 -9.39 -8.36 -44.43
N GLU A 129 -9.41 -9.51 -45.12
CA GLU A 129 -8.44 -10.60 -44.91
C GLU A 129 -7.31 -10.64 -45.96
N ALA A 130 -7.41 -9.84 -47.02
CA ALA A 130 -6.35 -9.68 -48.00
C ALA A 130 -5.15 -8.98 -47.36
N GLY A 131 -4.07 -9.71 -47.10
CA GLY A 131 -2.86 -9.21 -46.43
C GLY A 131 -2.95 -9.15 -44.90
N ALA A 132 -3.60 -10.14 -44.30
CA ALA A 132 -3.49 -10.37 -42.86
C ALA A 132 -2.21 -11.14 -42.49
N ILE A 133 -1.55 -10.71 -41.41
CA ILE A 133 -0.46 -11.44 -40.76
C ILE A 133 -1.04 -12.14 -39.53
N ARG A 134 -0.96 -13.48 -39.54
CA ARG A 134 -1.33 -14.33 -38.40
C ARG A 134 -0.05 -14.81 -37.72
N LEU A 135 0.02 -14.62 -36.41
CA LEU A 135 1.09 -15.09 -35.53
C LEU A 135 0.52 -16.16 -34.59
N GLU A 136 1.14 -17.32 -34.53
CA GLU A 136 0.79 -18.39 -33.60
C GLU A 136 2.01 -18.86 -32.82
N LEU A 137 1.96 -18.73 -31.50
CA LEU A 137 3.03 -19.13 -30.60
C LEU A 137 2.93 -20.63 -30.26
N THR A 138 4.00 -21.38 -30.50
CA THR A 138 4.03 -22.85 -30.38
C THR A 138 4.61 -23.34 -29.05
N ASN A 139 5.32 -22.50 -28.31
CA ASN A 139 6.03 -22.86 -27.06
C ASN A 139 5.13 -23.03 -25.82
N GLY A 140 3.82 -23.20 -25.99
CA GLY A 140 2.85 -23.45 -24.91
C GLY A 140 2.50 -22.24 -24.05
N LYS A 141 3.18 -21.10 -24.20
CA LYS A 141 2.90 -19.85 -23.48
C LYS A 141 1.81 -19.03 -24.17
N ARG A 142 1.39 -17.92 -23.55
CA ARG A 142 0.46 -16.97 -24.19
C ARG A 142 1.23 -15.96 -25.05
N LEU A 143 0.60 -15.53 -26.13
CA LEU A 143 1.14 -14.53 -27.05
C LEU A 143 0.60 -13.14 -26.70
N ARG A 144 1.49 -12.22 -26.39
CA ARG A 144 1.18 -10.79 -26.27
C ARG A 144 1.86 -10.05 -27.41
N VAL A 145 1.11 -9.26 -28.17
CA VAL A 145 1.65 -8.49 -29.29
C VAL A 145 1.54 -7.01 -29.00
N THR A 146 2.59 -6.26 -29.29
CA THR A 146 2.55 -4.78 -29.33
C THR A 146 2.84 -4.31 -30.73
N THR A 147 1.98 -3.45 -31.26
CA THR A 147 2.12 -2.86 -32.60
C THR A 147 2.41 -1.37 -32.46
N ARG A 148 3.38 -0.85 -33.22
CA ARG A 148 3.71 0.58 -33.25
C ARG A 148 3.78 1.07 -34.70
N PRO A 149 3.16 2.21 -35.04
CA PRO A 149 3.29 2.80 -36.37
C PRO A 149 4.70 3.35 -36.59
N VAL A 150 5.17 3.25 -37.83
CA VAL A 150 6.40 3.85 -38.34
C VAL A 150 6.00 5.00 -39.24
N TYR A 151 6.63 6.15 -39.04
CA TYR A 151 6.31 7.35 -39.78
C TYR A 151 7.48 7.75 -40.69
N GLY A 152 7.17 8.00 -41.95
CA GLY A 152 8.05 8.65 -42.91
C GLY A 152 7.65 10.11 -43.10
N VAL A 153 8.41 10.79 -43.95
CA VAL A 153 8.11 12.15 -44.40
C VAL A 153 7.87 12.07 -45.91
N ASP A 154 6.72 12.57 -46.36
CA ASP A 154 6.39 12.61 -47.78
C ASP A 154 7.13 13.77 -48.50
N GLU A 155 6.98 13.83 -49.83
CA GLU A 155 7.59 14.86 -50.68
C GLU A 155 7.20 16.30 -50.28
N ASN A 156 6.09 16.46 -49.55
CA ASN A 156 5.57 17.75 -49.07
C ASN A 156 6.02 18.07 -47.63
N GLY A 157 6.90 17.25 -47.04
CA GLY A 157 7.38 17.44 -45.66
C GLY A 157 6.37 17.01 -44.58
N LYS A 158 5.26 16.35 -44.96
CA LYS A 158 4.24 15.89 -44.02
C LYS A 158 4.57 14.49 -43.51
N LYS A 159 4.36 14.29 -42.20
CA LYS A 159 4.56 13.00 -41.54
C LYS A 159 3.44 12.04 -41.94
N THR A 160 3.79 10.94 -42.58
CA THR A 160 2.85 9.91 -43.07
C THR A 160 3.21 8.54 -42.48
N GLU A 161 2.22 7.69 -42.25
CA GLU A 161 2.45 6.32 -41.79
C GLU A 161 2.96 5.48 -42.95
N VAL A 162 4.18 4.93 -42.81
CA VAL A 162 4.87 4.15 -43.86
C VAL A 162 5.02 2.67 -43.48
N GLY A 163 4.54 2.29 -42.30
CA GLY A 163 4.63 0.93 -41.83
C GLY A 163 4.27 0.71 -40.37
N TYR A 164 4.43 -0.53 -39.94
CA TYR A 164 4.18 -0.97 -38.56
C TYR A 164 5.28 -1.91 -38.07
N VAL A 165 5.69 -1.75 -36.81
CA VAL A 165 6.54 -2.70 -36.11
C VAL A 165 5.69 -3.52 -35.14
N ILE A 166 5.61 -4.81 -35.40
CA ILE A 166 4.93 -5.80 -34.57
C ILE A 166 5.98 -6.49 -33.69
N LYS A 167 5.79 -6.47 -32.37
CA LYS A 167 6.68 -7.14 -31.41
C LYS A 167 5.91 -8.20 -30.64
N PRO A 168 6.12 -9.49 -30.94
CA PRO A 168 5.57 -10.59 -30.17
C PRO A 168 6.35 -10.81 -28.87
N TYR A 169 5.63 -11.05 -27.78
CA TYR A 169 6.15 -11.40 -26.47
C TYR A 169 5.51 -12.70 -26.00
N SER A 170 6.36 -13.60 -25.50
CA SER A 170 5.99 -14.83 -24.84
C SER A 170 5.85 -14.57 -23.34
N VAL A 171 4.65 -14.80 -22.81
CA VAL A 171 4.28 -14.51 -21.42
C VAL A 171 3.67 -15.76 -20.78
N GLN A 172 3.77 -15.95 -19.46
CA GLN A 172 3.13 -17.12 -18.84
C GLN A 172 1.60 -17.06 -19.01
N PRO A 173 0.96 -18.21 -19.31
CA PRO A 173 -0.49 -18.29 -19.40
C PRO A 173 -1.12 -18.04 -18.03
N PHE A 174 -2.32 -17.48 -18.04
CA PHE A 174 -3.13 -17.32 -16.84
C PHE A 174 -4.33 -18.25 -16.95
N PRO A 175 -4.82 -18.87 -15.85
CA PRO A 175 -5.98 -19.76 -15.91
C PRO A 175 -7.14 -19.10 -16.68
N GLY A 176 -7.58 -19.74 -17.76
CA GLY A 176 -8.66 -19.25 -18.63
C GLY A 176 -8.29 -18.16 -19.65
N LYS A 177 -7.00 -17.83 -19.82
CA LYS A 177 -6.50 -16.88 -20.85
C LYS A 177 -5.29 -17.44 -21.60
N ASP A 178 -5.57 -18.18 -22.67
CA ASP A 178 -4.59 -18.88 -23.51
C ASP A 178 -4.56 -18.35 -24.95
N ASN A 179 -4.59 -17.03 -25.13
CA ASN A 179 -4.50 -16.43 -26.45
C ASN A 179 -3.10 -16.65 -27.03
N LYS A 180 -2.92 -17.73 -27.78
CA LYS A 180 -1.68 -18.08 -28.49
C LYS A 180 -1.60 -17.50 -29.90
N LYS A 181 -2.72 -16.97 -30.40
CA LYS A 181 -2.90 -16.47 -31.77
C LYS A 181 -3.13 -14.98 -31.78
N TYR A 182 -2.57 -14.30 -32.76
CA TYR A 182 -2.80 -12.88 -33.04
C TYR A 182 -2.92 -12.67 -34.54
N THR A 183 -3.97 -11.97 -34.97
CA THR A 183 -4.21 -11.64 -36.37
C THR A 183 -4.30 -10.14 -36.51
N ILE A 184 -3.56 -9.58 -37.45
CA ILE A 184 -3.69 -8.18 -37.86
C ILE A 184 -3.89 -8.11 -39.37
N GLY A 185 -4.97 -7.46 -39.79
CA GLY A 185 -5.28 -7.20 -41.18
C GLY A 185 -4.94 -5.76 -41.54
N TYR A 186 -4.45 -5.56 -42.75
CA TYR A 186 -4.19 -4.22 -43.28
C TYR A 186 -4.84 -4.07 -44.65
N PRO A 187 -5.47 -2.92 -44.95
CA PRO A 187 -6.06 -2.71 -46.26
C PRO A 187 -4.97 -2.59 -47.34
N PRO A 188 -5.17 -3.18 -48.54
CA PRO A 188 -4.18 -3.17 -49.63
C PRO A 188 -4.12 -1.82 -50.39
N THR A 189 -4.31 -0.69 -49.69
CA THR A 189 -4.56 0.62 -50.33
C THR A 189 -3.33 1.51 -50.47
N SER A 190 -2.19 1.13 -49.88
CA SER A 190 -0.94 1.89 -49.95
C SER A 190 0.25 0.97 -49.72
N ASP A 191 1.39 1.23 -50.37
CA ASP A 191 2.62 0.51 -50.09
C ASP A 191 3.11 0.85 -48.68
N PHE A 192 3.14 -0.14 -47.79
CA PHE A 192 3.71 0.03 -46.43
C PHE A 192 4.47 -1.21 -46.00
N THR A 193 5.37 -1.00 -45.05
CA THR A 193 6.25 -2.05 -44.52
C THR A 193 5.73 -2.58 -43.19
N VAL A 194 5.70 -3.90 -43.02
CA VAL A 194 5.38 -4.52 -41.73
C VAL A 194 6.60 -5.28 -41.25
N THR A 195 7.21 -4.79 -40.17
CA THR A 195 8.34 -5.48 -39.53
C THR A 195 7.86 -6.27 -38.33
N VAL A 196 7.98 -7.59 -38.39
CA VAL A 196 7.82 -8.46 -37.22
C VAL A 196 9.18 -8.59 -36.55
N SER A 197 9.34 -7.90 -35.42
CA SER A 197 10.60 -7.82 -34.71
C SER A 197 10.65 -8.83 -33.57
N PHE A 198 11.48 -9.86 -33.70
CA PHE A 198 11.71 -10.92 -32.72
C PHE A 198 12.94 -10.63 -31.85
N LYS A 199 13.18 -11.48 -30.84
CA LYS A 199 14.35 -11.33 -29.96
C LYS A 199 15.67 -11.54 -30.70
N ASP A 200 15.66 -12.40 -31.70
CA ASP A 200 16.82 -12.90 -32.44
C ASP A 200 16.97 -12.28 -33.84
N LYS A 201 15.86 -11.90 -34.50
CA LYS A 201 15.88 -11.26 -35.81
C LYS A 201 14.63 -10.41 -36.06
N ASP A 202 14.70 -9.55 -37.07
CA ASP A 202 13.55 -8.84 -37.61
C ASP A 202 13.18 -9.44 -38.97
N ILE A 203 11.89 -9.69 -39.22
CA ILE A 203 11.37 -10.15 -40.50
C ILE A 203 10.51 -9.03 -41.09
N VAL A 204 10.81 -8.59 -42.31
CA VAL A 204 10.15 -7.45 -42.95
C VAL A 204 9.26 -7.95 -44.08
N TYR A 205 8.02 -7.49 -44.09
CA TYR A 205 7.05 -7.74 -45.15
C TYR A 205 6.76 -6.43 -45.86
N SER A 206 6.68 -6.47 -47.19
CA SER A 206 6.17 -5.38 -48.01
C SER A 206 4.74 -5.72 -48.41
N MET A 207 3.80 -4.84 -48.06
CA MET A 207 2.44 -4.89 -48.60
C MET A 207 2.41 -4.04 -49.86
N THR A 208 1.95 -4.62 -50.97
CA THR A 208 1.64 -3.87 -52.19
C THR A 208 0.22 -4.19 -52.66
N ASP A 209 -0.22 -3.52 -53.72
CA ASP A 209 -1.40 -3.85 -54.54
C ASP A 209 -1.56 -5.34 -54.91
N LYS A 210 -0.45 -6.08 -54.98
CA LYS A 210 -0.39 -7.52 -55.29
C LYS A 210 -0.50 -8.43 -54.07
N GLY A 211 -0.50 -7.86 -52.86
CA GLY A 211 -0.57 -8.58 -51.59
C GLY A 211 0.70 -8.45 -50.76
N LEU A 212 0.82 -9.30 -49.74
CA LEU A 212 1.92 -9.27 -48.78
C LEU A 212 3.06 -10.20 -49.22
N SER A 213 4.30 -9.68 -49.27
CA SER A 213 5.49 -10.45 -49.61
C SER A 213 6.62 -10.21 -48.59
N GLU A 214 7.36 -11.27 -48.24
CA GLU A 214 8.53 -11.15 -47.36
C GLU A 214 9.71 -10.56 -48.14
N LEU A 215 10.33 -9.50 -47.59
CA LEU A 215 11.56 -8.93 -48.11
C LEU A 215 12.74 -9.76 -47.60
N LYS A 216 13.44 -10.44 -48.53
CA LYS A 216 14.66 -11.21 -48.25
C LYS A 216 15.87 -10.33 -48.00
#